data_AF-A0A529U9C4-F1
#
_entry.id   AF-A0A529U9C4-F1
#
_cell.length_a   1.000
_cell.length_b   1.000
_cell.length_c   1.000
_cell.angle_alpha   90.00
_cell.angle_beta   90.00
_cell.angle_gamma   90.00
#
_symmetry.space_group_name_H-M   'P 1'
#
loop_
_entity.id
_entity.type
_entity.pdbx_description
1 polymer ?
#
loop_
_entity_poly.entity_id
_entity_poly.type
_entity_poly.pdbx_seq_one_letter_code
_entity_poly.pdbx_strand_id
1 'polypeptide(L)'
;MRTIMLSLAMLGIASMPAAAQSIGGTYTVAGTNFDGSKYGGEATITLTSDMTCTIHWETGGSTSDGICMRNDNAFSAGYAMGKEVGLVVYKIEKDGSLHGLWTIAGQNGNGTEVLTPK
;
A
#
# COMPACT_ATOMS: atom_id res chain seq x y z
N MET A 1 43.45 31.20 40.81
CA MET A 1 42.31 31.45 39.89
C MET A 1 42.77 31.17 38.46
N ARG A 2 42.29 30.10 37.82
CA ARG A 2 42.23 29.96 36.36
C ARG A 2 41.24 28.85 36.03
N THR A 3 40.15 29.28 35.41
CA THR A 3 38.86 28.61 35.32
C THR A 3 38.88 27.46 34.30
N ILE A 4 38.29 26.33 34.70
CA ILE A 4 37.94 25.19 33.85
C ILE A 4 36.68 25.56 33.07
N MET A 5 36.60 25.25 31.77
CA MET A 5 35.33 24.89 31.11
C MET A 5 35.61 24.16 29.79
N LEU A 6 35.43 22.84 29.79
CA LEU A 6 35.18 22.05 28.59
C LEU A 6 33.70 22.27 28.20
N SER A 7 33.45 22.68 26.97
CA SER A 7 32.10 22.74 26.40
C SER A 7 31.98 21.70 25.30
N LEU A 8 31.43 20.54 25.65
CA LEU A 8 31.02 19.50 24.69
C LEU A 8 29.60 19.86 24.23
N ALA A 9 29.49 20.50 23.07
CA ALA A 9 28.20 20.79 22.45
C ALA A 9 27.58 19.48 21.93
N MET A 10 26.56 18.98 22.63
CA MET A 10 25.70 17.90 22.15
C MET A 10 24.88 18.41 20.95
N LEU A 11 25.20 17.93 19.74
CA LEU A 11 24.30 18.06 18.59
C LEU A 11 23.06 17.19 18.86
N GLY A 12 21.94 17.82 19.18
CA GLY A 12 20.64 17.17 19.23
C GLY A 12 20.24 16.71 17.84
N ILE A 13 20.23 15.39 17.62
CA ILE A 13 19.57 14.79 16.46
C ILE A 13 18.08 14.98 16.68
N ALA A 14 17.48 15.96 16.01
CA ALA A 14 16.04 16.12 15.98
C ALA A 14 15.45 14.87 15.31
N SER A 15 14.86 13.98 16.11
CA SER A 15 14.00 12.91 15.61
C SER A 15 12.78 13.56 14.97
N MET A 16 12.81 13.79 13.66
CA MET A 16 11.60 14.15 12.94
C MET A 16 10.60 13.00 13.13
N PRO A 17 9.34 13.28 13.50
CA PRO A 17 8.33 12.25 13.50
C PRO A 17 8.30 11.68 12.09
N ALA A 18 8.42 10.35 11.97
CA ALA A 18 8.14 9.68 10.72
C ALA A 18 6.68 10.02 10.39
N ALA A 19 6.47 11.00 9.51
CA ALA A 19 5.15 11.29 8.99
C ALA A 19 4.64 9.95 8.44
N ALA A 20 3.58 9.42 9.04
CA ALA A 20 2.95 8.21 8.54
C ALA A 20 2.65 8.47 7.07
N GLN A 21 3.38 7.81 6.18
CA GLN A 21 3.30 8.06 4.74
C GLN A 21 1.84 7.84 4.34
N SER A 22 1.19 8.90 3.86
CA SER A 22 -0.20 8.83 3.43
C SER A 22 -0.29 7.81 2.29
N ILE A 23 -1.14 6.79 2.46
CA ILE A 23 -1.32 5.74 1.45
C ILE A 23 -2.41 6.11 0.43
N GLY A 24 -3.08 7.26 0.63
CA GLY A 24 -4.05 7.78 -0.33
C GLY A 24 -3.37 8.32 -1.59
N GLY A 25 -4.03 8.19 -2.73
CA GLY A 25 -3.51 8.66 -4.01
C GLY A 25 -3.74 7.68 -5.15
N THR A 26 -3.17 8.00 -6.31
CA THR A 26 -3.22 7.16 -7.52
C THR A 26 -1.91 6.39 -7.68
N TYR A 27 -2.03 5.14 -8.09
CA TYR A 27 -0.94 4.20 -8.26
C TYR A 27 -0.97 3.62 -9.67
N THR A 28 0.21 3.35 -10.21
CA THR A 28 0.38 2.47 -11.37
C THR A 28 0.35 1.03 -10.88
N VAL A 29 -0.41 0.18 -11.56
CA VAL A 29 -0.56 -1.25 -11.23
C VAL A 29 0.24 -2.10 -12.22
N ALA A 30 1.04 -3.03 -11.69
CA ALA A 30 1.64 -4.11 -12.45
C ALA A 30 1.35 -5.44 -11.74
N GLY A 31 0.71 -6.38 -12.42
CA GLY A 31 0.32 -7.65 -11.81
C GLY A 31 0.40 -8.86 -12.72
N THR A 32 0.16 -10.03 -12.13
CA THR A 32 0.08 -11.32 -12.82
C THR A 32 -1.16 -12.08 -12.40
N ASN A 33 -1.82 -12.72 -13.36
CA ASN A 33 -2.91 -13.66 -13.11
C ASN A 33 -2.40 -14.99 -12.55
N PHE A 34 -3.32 -15.89 -12.19
CA PHE A 34 -3.04 -17.23 -11.67
C PHE A 34 -2.23 -18.09 -12.65
N ASP A 35 -2.39 -17.83 -13.95
CA ASP A 35 -1.65 -18.50 -15.04
C ASP A 35 -0.29 -17.83 -15.35
N GLY A 36 0.07 -16.77 -14.61
CA GLY A 36 1.29 -16.00 -14.79
C GLY A 36 1.24 -14.94 -15.91
N SER A 37 0.12 -14.82 -16.64
CA SER A 37 -0.04 -13.75 -17.64
C SER A 37 -0.03 -12.38 -16.96
N LYS A 38 0.61 -11.39 -17.61
CA LYS A 38 0.80 -10.05 -17.04
C LYS A 38 -0.37 -9.14 -17.38
N TYR A 39 -0.71 -8.26 -16.46
CA TYR A 39 -1.62 -7.15 -16.69
C TYR A 39 -1.06 -5.86 -16.07
N GLY A 40 -1.62 -4.74 -16.48
CA GLY A 40 -1.35 -3.44 -15.89
C GLY A 40 -2.62 -2.62 -15.76
N GLY A 41 -2.49 -1.45 -15.16
CA GLY A 41 -3.61 -0.56 -14.94
C GLY A 41 -3.32 0.53 -13.93
N GLU A 42 -4.38 1.02 -13.32
CA GLU A 42 -4.32 2.05 -12.28
C GLU A 42 -5.16 1.65 -11.07
N ALA A 43 -4.74 2.11 -9.91
CA ALA A 43 -5.52 2.00 -8.68
C ALA A 43 -5.59 3.37 -8.00
N THR A 44 -6.75 3.72 -7.46
CA THR A 44 -6.93 4.95 -6.68
C THR A 44 -7.40 4.61 -5.28
N ILE A 45 -6.62 5.00 -4.28
CA ILE A 45 -6.92 4.83 -2.86
C ILE A 45 -7.47 6.15 -2.31
N THR A 46 -8.69 6.11 -1.78
CA THR A 46 -9.33 7.23 -1.10
C THR A 46 -9.44 6.92 0.39
N LEU A 47 -8.73 7.69 1.22
CA LEU A 47 -8.77 7.51 2.67
C LEU A 47 -10.14 7.90 3.22
N THR A 48 -10.70 7.05 4.08
CA THR A 48 -11.93 7.34 4.83
C THR A 48 -11.66 7.54 6.32
N SER A 49 -10.52 7.06 6.81
CA SER A 49 -9.93 7.38 8.12
C SER A 49 -8.42 7.09 8.09
N ASP A 50 -7.76 7.17 9.24
CA ASP A 50 -6.36 6.75 9.39
C ASP A 50 -6.16 5.23 9.16
N MET A 51 -7.22 4.44 9.36
CA MET A 51 -7.18 2.98 9.27
C MET A 51 -7.94 2.43 8.07
N THR A 52 -8.95 3.13 7.56
CA THR A 52 -9.87 2.63 6.54
C THR A 52 -9.83 3.48 5.28
N CYS A 53 -10.11 2.85 4.15
CA CYS A 53 -10.15 3.50 2.85
C CYS A 53 -11.11 2.79 1.89
N THR A 54 -11.38 3.42 0.76
CA THR A 54 -11.88 2.74 -0.43
C THR A 54 -10.77 2.68 -1.47
N ILE A 55 -10.86 1.69 -2.35
CA ILE A 55 -9.91 1.51 -3.44
C ILE A 55 -10.68 1.12 -4.70
N HIS A 56 -10.34 1.78 -5.80
CA HIS A 56 -10.86 1.52 -7.13
C HIS A 56 -9.71 1.04 -8.02
N TRP A 57 -9.92 -0.04 -8.75
CA TRP A 57 -8.96 -0.54 -9.73
C TRP A 57 -9.55 -0.46 -11.14
N GLU A 58 -8.72 -0.05 -12.08
CA GLU A 58 -8.92 -0.19 -13.51
C GLU A 58 -7.76 -1.01 -14.07
N THR A 59 -7.93 -2.32 -14.23
CA THR A 59 -6.84 -3.25 -14.60
C THR A 59 -7.27 -4.23 -15.67
N GLY A 60 -6.38 -4.52 -16.62
CA GLY A 60 -6.65 -5.54 -17.65
C GLY A 60 -7.93 -5.33 -18.48
N GLY A 61 -8.45 -4.10 -18.54
CA GLY A 61 -9.72 -3.77 -19.22
C GLY A 61 -10.99 -3.96 -18.37
N SER A 62 -10.86 -4.29 -17.09
CA SER A 62 -11.95 -4.45 -16.13
C SER A 62 -11.82 -3.43 -15.00
N THR A 63 -12.94 -3.17 -14.31
CA THR A 63 -12.97 -2.34 -13.11
C THR A 63 -13.45 -3.14 -11.90
N SER A 64 -12.97 -2.77 -10.72
CA SER A 64 -13.43 -3.32 -9.45
C SER A 64 -13.33 -2.30 -8.34
N ASP A 65 -14.26 -2.36 -7.40
CA ASP A 65 -14.31 -1.51 -6.22
C ASP A 65 -14.16 -2.34 -4.95
N GLY A 66 -13.50 -1.75 -3.95
CA GLY A 66 -13.27 -2.41 -2.67
C GLY A 66 -13.20 -1.46 -1.49
N ILE A 67 -13.34 -2.06 -0.32
CA ILE A 67 -12.95 -1.43 0.95
C ILE A 67 -11.55 -1.87 1.30
N CYS A 68 -10.79 -1.00 1.95
CA CYS A 68 -9.46 -1.31 2.42
C CYS A 68 -9.24 -0.88 3.87
N MET A 69 -8.30 -1.57 4.50
CA MET A 69 -7.83 -1.28 5.84
C MET A 69 -6.32 -1.38 5.87
N ARG A 70 -5.70 -0.45 6.61
CA ARG A 70 -4.28 -0.45 6.92
C ARG A 70 -4.07 -0.82 8.39
N ASN A 71 -3.12 -1.72 8.63
CA ASN A 71 -2.56 -2.00 9.94
C ASN A 71 -1.03 -1.99 9.83
N ASP A 72 -0.40 -0.94 10.34
CA ASP A 72 1.04 -0.68 10.17
C ASP A 72 1.49 -0.69 8.69
N ASN A 73 2.32 -1.66 8.31
CA ASN A 73 2.79 -1.86 6.94
C ASN A 73 2.00 -2.94 6.19
N ALA A 74 0.92 -3.47 6.76
CA ALA A 74 -0.03 -4.32 6.06
C ALA A 74 -1.18 -3.46 5.53
N PHE A 75 -1.47 -3.61 4.25
CA PHE A 75 -2.67 -3.06 3.61
C PHE A 75 -3.48 -4.22 3.07
N SER A 76 -4.76 -4.29 3.37
CA SER A 76 -5.65 -5.33 2.84
C SER A 76 -6.88 -4.69 2.23
N ALA A 77 -7.37 -5.27 1.14
CA ALA A 77 -8.59 -4.83 0.51
C ALA A 77 -9.46 -6.01 0.09
N GLY A 78 -10.75 -5.94 0.42
CA GLY A 78 -11.76 -6.82 -0.13
C GLY A 78 -12.45 -6.11 -1.28
N TYR A 79 -12.60 -6.79 -2.42
CA TYR A 79 -13.17 -6.20 -3.62
C TYR A 79 -14.27 -7.09 -4.22
N ALA A 80 -15.19 -6.46 -4.94
CA ALA A 80 -16.22 -7.16 -5.71
C ALA A 80 -15.91 -7.03 -7.20
N MET A 81 -16.01 -8.15 -7.92
CA MET A 81 -15.95 -8.20 -9.38
C MET A 81 -17.16 -8.98 -9.89
N GLY A 82 -18.21 -8.25 -10.30
CA GLY A 82 -19.50 -8.86 -10.60
C GLY A 82 -20.12 -9.52 -9.36
N LYS A 83 -20.26 -10.86 -9.38
CA LYS A 83 -20.76 -11.65 -8.22
C LYS A 83 -19.65 -12.25 -7.38
N GLU A 84 -18.40 -12.11 -7.81
CA GLU A 84 -17.25 -12.70 -7.13
C GLU A 84 -16.70 -11.71 -6.09
N VAL A 85 -16.17 -12.27 -5.00
CA VAL A 85 -15.49 -11.52 -3.96
C VAL A 85 -14.03 -11.91 -3.98
N GLY A 86 -13.16 -10.92 -4.02
CA GLY A 86 -11.72 -11.10 -3.94
C GLY A 86 -11.13 -10.47 -2.69
N LEU A 87 -9.93 -10.92 -2.36
CA LEU A 87 -9.11 -10.39 -1.28
C LEU A 87 -7.71 -10.15 -1.82
N VAL A 88 -7.16 -8.99 -1.50
CA VAL A 88 -5.75 -8.68 -1.72
C VAL A 88 -5.10 -8.24 -0.42
N VAL A 89 -3.87 -8.70 -0.20
CA VAL A 89 -3.02 -8.30 0.91
C VAL A 89 -1.70 -7.80 0.35
N TYR A 90 -1.32 -6.60 0.74
CA TYR A 90 -0.05 -5.98 0.38
C TYR A 90 0.78 -5.70 1.63
N LYS A 91 2.09 -5.75 1.42
CA LYS A 91 3.09 -5.11 2.25
C LYS A 91 3.40 -3.73 1.68
N ILE A 92 3.29 -2.71 2.52
CA ILE A 92 3.71 -1.34 2.23
C ILE A 92 5.24 -1.29 2.41
N GLU A 93 5.94 -0.96 1.34
CA GLU A 93 7.38 -0.78 1.34
C GLU A 93 7.77 0.66 1.72
N LYS A 94 9.06 0.86 2.02
CA LYS A 94 9.59 2.16 2.48
C LYS A 94 9.50 3.26 1.42
N ASP A 95 9.44 2.90 0.15
CA ASP A 95 9.28 3.83 -0.97
C ASP A 95 7.79 4.17 -1.24
N GLY A 96 6.87 3.60 -0.47
CA GLY A 96 5.43 3.76 -0.65
C GLY A 96 4.82 2.82 -1.68
N SER A 97 5.58 1.92 -2.29
CA SER A 97 5.01 0.86 -3.13
C SER A 97 4.28 -0.18 -2.27
N LEU A 98 3.24 -0.80 -2.83
CA LEU A 98 2.49 -1.88 -2.18
C LEU A 98 2.72 -3.16 -2.97
N HIS A 99 3.36 -4.15 -2.33
CA HIS A 99 3.65 -5.45 -2.90
C HIS A 99 2.70 -6.49 -2.33
N GLY A 100 1.89 -7.12 -3.18
CA GLY A 100 0.80 -7.96 -2.70
C GLY A 100 0.51 -9.21 -3.52
N LEU A 101 -0.34 -10.03 -2.91
CA LEU A 101 -0.96 -11.20 -3.52
C LEU A 101 -2.48 -11.02 -3.43
N TRP A 102 -3.17 -11.38 -4.50
CA TRP A 102 -4.62 -11.34 -4.57
C TRP A 102 -5.20 -12.70 -4.93
N THR A 103 -6.43 -12.95 -4.50
CA THR A 103 -7.15 -14.17 -4.83
C THR A 103 -8.65 -13.89 -4.91
N ILE A 104 -9.39 -14.87 -5.45
CA ILE A 104 -10.84 -14.85 -5.58
C ILE A 104 -11.41 -15.97 -4.72
N ALA A 105 -12.48 -15.68 -3.97
CA ALA A 105 -13.12 -16.64 -3.10
C ALA A 105 -13.48 -17.94 -3.84
N GLY A 106 -13.07 -19.08 -3.28
CA GLY A 106 -13.32 -20.41 -3.85
C GLY A 106 -12.34 -20.85 -4.93
N GLN A 107 -11.39 -19.99 -5.36
CA GLN A 107 -10.32 -20.38 -6.27
C GLN A 107 -9.06 -20.83 -5.51
N ASN A 108 -8.32 -21.78 -6.08
CA ASN A 108 -7.01 -22.19 -5.55
C ASN A 108 -5.90 -21.39 -6.23
N GLY A 109 -5.04 -20.77 -5.44
CA GLY A 109 -3.91 -19.97 -5.91
C GLY A 109 -4.10 -18.48 -5.70
N ASN A 110 -3.23 -17.71 -6.34
CA ASN A 110 -3.21 -16.26 -6.27
C ASN A 110 -2.60 -15.67 -7.54
N GLY A 111 -2.90 -14.40 -7.78
CA GLY A 111 -2.09 -13.52 -8.60
C GLY A 111 -1.17 -12.65 -7.75
N THR A 112 -0.30 -11.89 -8.42
CA THR A 112 0.60 -10.92 -7.78
C THR A 112 0.25 -9.52 -8.24
N GLU A 113 0.53 -8.53 -7.40
CA GLU A 113 0.34 -7.13 -7.76
C GLU A 113 1.36 -6.21 -7.07
N VAL A 114 1.87 -5.24 -7.81
CA VAL A 114 2.69 -4.13 -7.31
C VAL A 114 2.02 -2.83 -7.69
N LEU A 115 1.66 -2.03 -6.68
CA LEU A 115 1.17 -0.66 -6.83
C LEU A 115 2.33 0.30 -6.58
N THR A 116 2.63 1.14 -7.57
CA THR A 116 3.68 2.17 -7.48
C THR A 116 3.03 3.55 -7.44
N PRO A 117 3.28 4.39 -6.42
CA PRO A 117 2.75 5.75 -6.36
C PRO A 117 3.08 6.54 -7.65
N LYS A 118 2.14 7.40 -8.08
CA LYS A 118 2.36 8.36 -9.18
C LYS A 118 2.97 9.68 -8.70
#